data_AF-A0A7X4JRB9-F1
#
_entry.id   AF-A0A7X4JRB9-F1
#
_cell.length_a   1.000
_cell.length_b   1.000
_cell.length_c   1.000
_cell.angle_alpha   90.00
_cell.angle_beta   90.00
_cell.angle_gamma   90.00
#
_symmetry.space_group_name_H-M   'P 1'
#
loop_
_entity.id
_entity.type
_entity.pdbx_description
1 polymer ?
#
loop_
_entity_poly.entity_id
_entity_poly.type
_entity_poly.pdbx_seq_one_letter_code
_entity_poly.pdbx_strand_id
1 'polypeptide(L)'
;MSIIKVMEKFKSQEDCIEFLEYLRFNGNPYCPLCGNHNVSRKNPQDATERWRCRSCRSSFNVLSGTIFSGTRTPLRIWFLAIVLMTYQKKGISSYALAELLDISQDNAWRIQDKIRQEMYAEANETLVQAITGIAEMDETYVSIKTEYPHSSWTDKMAILGVTSRTGKVAMRRTYSTDNESMQWFVSQYLDLNNVTLYTDQYRGYAKMKEIVEHAFVKRKYGKFIDDIHTNGMESLWTVVKRTFRGTYYHCSEERINNFLAEISFRLNWRHLKREQILKQFLKFCLFKHRDITYHVINDSWML
;
A
#
# COMPACT_ATOMS: atom_id res chain seq x y z
N MET A 1 4.21 16.15 8.43
CA MET A 1 3.15 16.87 9.18
C MET A 1 2.75 16.07 10.42
N SER A 2 2.51 16.71 11.57
CA SER A 2 1.86 16.07 12.74
C SER A 2 0.34 16.02 12.55
N ILE A 3 -0.39 15.26 13.38
CA ILE A 3 -1.86 15.20 13.32
C ILE A 3 -2.46 16.60 13.56
N ILE A 4 -1.95 17.36 14.54
CA ILE A 4 -2.39 18.74 14.83
C ILE A 4 -2.26 19.62 13.57
N LYS A 5 -1.10 19.58 12.91
CA LYS A 5 -0.89 20.35 11.67
C LYS A 5 -1.83 19.93 10.53
N VAL A 6 -2.21 18.64 10.45
CA VAL A 6 -3.22 18.17 9.47
C VAL A 6 -4.57 18.83 9.79
N MET A 7 -4.98 18.82 11.06
CA MET A 7 -6.25 19.40 11.50
C MET A 7 -6.31 20.92 11.33
N GLU A 8 -5.18 21.60 11.54
CA GLU A 8 -5.06 23.05 11.33
C GLU A 8 -5.08 23.42 9.84
N LYS A 9 -4.47 22.60 8.98
CA LYS A 9 -4.44 22.85 7.53
C LYS A 9 -5.77 22.56 6.85
N PHE A 10 -6.47 21.51 7.29
CA PHE A 10 -7.75 21.08 6.75
C PHE A 10 -8.82 21.25 7.83
N LYS A 11 -9.33 22.46 8.01
CA LYS A 11 -10.33 22.79 9.04
C LYS A 11 -11.74 22.46 8.59
N SER A 12 -12.01 22.66 7.31
CA SER A 12 -13.32 22.49 6.69
C SER A 12 -13.34 21.38 5.64
N GLN A 13 -14.55 20.97 5.24
CA GLN A 13 -14.74 20.10 4.08
C GLN A 13 -14.22 20.77 2.79
N GLU A 14 -14.32 22.09 2.70
CA GLU A 14 -13.87 22.87 1.54
C GLU A 14 -12.36 22.80 1.37
N ASP A 15 -11.60 22.99 2.46
CA ASP A 15 -10.13 22.94 2.45
C ASP A 15 -9.63 21.58 1.91
N CYS A 16 -10.33 20.49 2.26
CA CYS A 16 -10.04 19.16 1.73
C CYS A 16 -10.35 19.07 0.24
N ILE A 17 -11.49 19.60 -0.22
CA ILE A 17 -11.88 19.57 -1.63
C ILE A 17 -10.89 20.39 -2.47
N GLU A 18 -10.57 21.61 -2.06
CA GLU A 18 -9.61 22.48 -2.75
C GLU A 18 -8.24 21.80 -2.87
N PHE A 19 -7.77 21.15 -1.80
CA PHE A 19 -6.51 20.43 -1.83
C PHE A 19 -6.56 19.23 -2.78
N LEU A 20 -7.65 18.47 -2.80
CA LEU A 20 -7.80 17.38 -3.78
C LEU A 20 -7.91 17.93 -5.21
N GLU A 21 -8.58 19.08 -5.42
CA GLU A 21 -8.71 19.70 -6.75
C GLU A 21 -7.35 20.15 -7.27
N TYR A 22 -6.54 20.74 -6.39
CA TYR A 22 -5.14 21.05 -6.67
C TYR A 22 -4.35 19.79 -7.07
N LEU A 23 -4.42 18.72 -6.26
CA LEU A 23 -3.68 17.49 -6.54
C LEU A 23 -4.11 16.79 -7.84
N ARG A 24 -5.42 16.82 -8.15
CA ARG A 24 -5.99 16.07 -9.28
C ARG A 24 -5.92 16.84 -10.60
N PHE A 25 -6.25 18.13 -10.56
CA PHE A 25 -6.44 18.94 -11.76
C PHE A 25 -5.31 19.93 -11.99
N ASN A 26 -4.71 20.46 -10.91
CA ASN A 26 -3.66 21.49 -10.97
C ASN A 26 -4.00 22.63 -11.96
N GLY A 27 -5.24 23.12 -11.90
CA GLY A 27 -5.77 24.16 -12.80
C GLY A 27 -6.27 23.69 -14.16
N ASN A 28 -6.07 22.42 -14.54
CA ASN A 28 -6.54 21.83 -15.80
C ASN A 28 -7.54 20.67 -15.54
N PRO A 29 -8.80 20.98 -15.22
CA PRO A 29 -9.79 19.96 -14.91
C PRO A 29 -10.14 19.11 -16.14
N TYR A 30 -10.33 17.82 -15.93
CA TYR A 30 -10.76 16.86 -16.95
C TYR A 30 -11.90 16.00 -16.43
N CYS A 31 -12.74 15.49 -17.33
CA CYS A 31 -13.82 14.60 -16.97
C CYS A 31 -13.27 13.21 -16.60
N PRO A 32 -13.49 12.70 -15.38
CA PRO A 32 -12.95 11.40 -14.97
C PRO A 32 -13.62 10.20 -15.66
N LEU A 33 -14.75 10.41 -16.34
CA LEU A 33 -15.48 9.36 -17.05
C LEU A 33 -15.00 9.19 -18.51
N CYS A 34 -14.75 10.30 -19.22
CA CYS A 34 -14.40 10.29 -20.65
C CYS A 34 -13.03 10.88 -20.98
N GLY A 35 -12.30 11.43 -20.00
CA GLY A 35 -10.97 12.04 -20.19
C GLY A 35 -10.97 13.42 -20.86
N ASN A 36 -12.11 13.93 -21.32
CA ASN A 36 -12.17 15.20 -22.05
C ASN A 36 -11.96 16.42 -21.12
N HIS A 37 -11.19 17.41 -21.58
CA HIS A 37 -10.91 18.67 -20.88
C HIS A 37 -11.98 19.76 -21.12
N ASN A 38 -12.93 19.54 -22.03
CA ASN A 38 -14.05 20.45 -22.26
C ASN A 38 -15.08 20.33 -21.12
N VAL A 39 -14.74 20.92 -19.98
CA VAL A 39 -15.52 20.89 -18.75
C VAL A 39 -15.76 22.33 -18.27
N SER A 40 -16.94 22.58 -17.70
CA SER A 40 -17.28 23.88 -17.15
C SER A 40 -17.65 23.74 -15.68
N ARG A 41 -17.17 24.66 -14.83
CA ARG A 41 -17.55 24.74 -13.42
C ARG A 41 -19.04 25.11 -13.32
N LYS A 42 -19.78 24.45 -12.44
CA LYS A 42 -21.15 24.82 -12.07
C LYS A 42 -21.13 25.96 -11.07
N ASN A 43 -22.26 26.65 -10.90
CA ASN A 43 -22.38 27.72 -9.91
C ASN A 43 -22.10 27.17 -8.49
N PRO A 44 -21.30 27.88 -7.66
CA PRO A 44 -20.91 27.43 -6.33
C PRO A 44 -22.09 27.15 -5.38
N GLN A 45 -23.21 27.86 -5.58
CA GLN A 45 -24.41 27.72 -4.74
C GLN A 45 -25.16 26.40 -4.97
N ASP A 46 -24.92 25.69 -6.08
CA ASP A 46 -25.84 24.65 -6.58
C ASP A 46 -25.32 23.21 -6.58
N ALA A 47 -24.07 22.89 -6.19
CA ALA A 47 -23.64 21.50 -6.37
C ALA A 47 -22.52 20.96 -5.48
N THR A 48 -22.81 19.82 -4.85
CA THR A 48 -21.83 18.76 -4.53
C THR A 48 -21.06 18.29 -5.76
N GLU A 49 -21.63 18.44 -6.97
CA GLU A 49 -21.05 18.13 -8.27
C GLU A 49 -20.59 19.40 -9.03
N ARG A 50 -19.39 19.88 -8.72
CA ARG A 50 -18.82 21.16 -9.16
C ARG A 50 -18.56 21.32 -10.66
N TRP A 51 -18.49 20.23 -11.41
CA TRP A 51 -18.07 20.24 -12.81
C TRP A 51 -19.10 19.57 -13.71
N ARG A 52 -19.25 20.07 -14.94
CA ARG A 52 -20.04 19.43 -16.00
C ARG A 52 -19.19 19.25 -17.25
N CYS A 53 -19.10 18.02 -17.74
CA CYS A 53 -18.46 17.72 -19.01
C CYS A 53 -19.37 18.10 -20.18
N ARG A 54 -18.84 18.83 -21.17
CA ARG A 54 -19.59 19.19 -22.37
C ARG A 54 -19.60 18.06 -23.41
N SER A 55 -18.62 17.15 -23.35
CA SER A 55 -18.52 16.00 -24.24
C SER A 55 -19.51 14.90 -23.87
N CYS A 56 -19.43 14.33 -22.66
CA CYS A 56 -20.30 13.23 -22.23
C CYS A 56 -21.53 13.67 -21.43
N ARG A 57 -21.71 14.99 -21.22
CA ARG A 57 -22.81 15.63 -20.48
C ARG A 57 -22.92 15.24 -19.00
N SER A 58 -22.03 14.40 -18.48
CA SER A 58 -22.00 13.98 -17.08
C SER A 58 -21.57 15.11 -16.16
N SER A 59 -22.13 15.10 -14.95
CA SER A 59 -21.67 15.94 -13.84
C SER A 59 -20.68 15.15 -12.99
N PHE A 60 -19.70 15.85 -12.41
CA PHE A 60 -18.69 15.23 -11.56
C PHE A 60 -18.11 16.22 -10.56
N ASN A 61 -17.35 15.70 -9.60
CA ASN A 61 -16.50 16.47 -8.70
C ASN A 61 -15.13 15.81 -8.59
N VAL A 62 -14.26 16.39 -7.77
CA VAL A 62 -12.92 15.87 -7.55
C VAL A 62 -12.89 14.47 -6.94
N LEU A 63 -13.98 14.01 -6.31
CA LEU A 63 -14.09 12.69 -5.71
C LEU A 63 -14.58 11.63 -6.72
N SER A 64 -15.17 12.04 -7.85
CA SER A 64 -15.73 11.12 -8.85
C SER A 64 -14.66 10.16 -9.39
N GLY A 65 -14.92 8.87 -9.28
CA GLY A 65 -13.98 7.82 -9.72
C GLY A 65 -12.79 7.57 -8.79
N THR A 66 -12.82 8.10 -7.56
CA THR A 66 -11.77 7.90 -6.53
C THR A 66 -12.30 7.05 -5.38
N ILE A 67 -11.46 6.72 -4.39
CA ILE A 67 -11.91 6.05 -3.15
C ILE A 67 -12.96 6.84 -2.36
N PHE A 68 -12.97 8.17 -2.52
CA PHE A 68 -13.88 9.09 -1.87
C PHE A 68 -15.20 9.22 -2.61
N SER A 69 -15.35 8.60 -3.79
CA SER A 69 -16.56 8.69 -4.60
C SER A 69 -17.78 8.22 -3.82
N GLY A 70 -18.82 9.05 -3.76
CA GLY A 70 -20.08 8.76 -3.08
C GLY A 70 -19.96 8.66 -1.54
N THR A 71 -18.86 9.11 -0.94
CA THR A 71 -18.71 9.06 0.51
C THR A 71 -19.67 10.04 1.20
N ARG A 72 -20.33 9.59 2.26
CA ARG A 72 -21.05 10.45 3.22
C ARG A 72 -20.17 10.84 4.41
N THR A 73 -19.00 10.20 4.54
CA THR A 73 -18.03 10.51 5.58
C THR A 73 -17.28 11.79 5.20
N PRO A 74 -17.19 12.79 6.10
CA PRO A 74 -16.40 14.00 5.86
C PRO A 74 -14.96 13.68 5.42
N LEU A 75 -14.43 14.44 4.46
CA LEU A 75 -13.07 14.22 3.92
C LEU A 75 -11.98 14.40 4.99
N ARG A 76 -12.27 15.22 6.01
CA ARG A 76 -11.39 15.40 7.16
C ARG A 76 -11.12 14.07 7.89
N ILE A 77 -12.14 13.23 8.03
CA ILE A 77 -12.03 11.88 8.62
C ILE A 77 -11.19 10.99 7.72
N TRP A 78 -11.38 11.05 6.40
CA TRP A 78 -10.54 10.31 5.45
C TRP A 78 -9.07 10.69 5.54
N PHE A 79 -8.75 11.98 5.59
CA PHE A 79 -7.38 12.47 5.68
C PHE A 79 -6.72 12.04 6.98
N LEU A 80 -7.45 12.13 8.10
CA LEU A 80 -6.97 11.66 9.40
C LEU A 80 -6.79 10.13 9.42
N ALA A 81 -7.70 9.37 8.82
CA ALA A 81 -7.58 7.92 8.70
C ALA A 81 -6.32 7.52 7.91
N ILE A 82 -6.08 8.15 6.76
CA ILE A 82 -4.87 7.95 5.96
C ILE A 82 -3.62 8.28 6.79
N VAL A 83 -3.61 9.42 7.48
CA VAL A 83 -2.51 9.82 8.35
C VAL A 83 -2.25 8.79 9.45
N LEU A 84 -3.29 8.32 10.13
CA LEU A 84 -3.15 7.35 11.21
C LEU A 84 -2.65 6.00 10.70
N MET A 85 -3.19 5.50 9.58
CA MET A 85 -2.76 4.22 9.01
C MET A 85 -1.33 4.25 8.46
N THR A 86 -0.91 5.38 7.90
CA THR A 86 0.44 5.53 7.33
C THR A 86 1.50 5.83 8.40
N TYR A 87 1.16 6.55 9.47
CA TYR A 87 2.15 6.96 10.48
C TYR A 87 2.35 5.91 11.58
N GLN A 88 1.32 5.09 11.87
CA GLN A 88 1.41 4.07 12.92
C GLN A 88 2.20 2.86 12.44
N LYS A 89 3.46 2.74 12.86
CA LYS A 89 4.40 1.69 12.41
C LYS A 89 3.86 0.26 12.60
N LYS A 90 3.11 0.03 13.67
CA LYS A 90 2.51 -1.28 14.02
C LYS A 90 1.10 -1.47 13.46
N GLY A 91 0.60 -0.53 12.64
CA GLY A 91 -0.80 -0.51 12.23
C GLY A 91 -1.73 0.03 13.32
N ILE A 92 -3.01 0.14 12.97
CA ILE A 92 -4.09 0.57 13.88
C ILE A 92 -5.31 -0.33 13.68
N SER A 93 -5.95 -0.77 14.77
CA SER A 93 -7.17 -1.56 14.69
C SER A 93 -8.37 -0.69 14.29
N SER A 94 -9.42 -1.29 13.74
CA SER A 94 -10.63 -0.55 13.38
C SER A 94 -11.31 0.07 14.61
N TYR A 95 -11.24 -0.57 15.77
CA TYR A 95 -11.76 -0.05 17.04
C TYR A 95 -10.99 1.20 17.49
N ALA A 96 -9.66 1.14 17.50
CA ALA A 96 -8.83 2.29 17.87
C ALA A 96 -9.00 3.44 16.87
N LEU A 97 -9.12 3.14 15.57
CA LEU A 97 -9.39 4.16 14.56
C LEU A 97 -10.77 4.81 14.75
N ALA A 98 -11.79 4.01 15.08
CA ALA A 98 -13.15 4.47 15.34
C ALA A 98 -13.20 5.44 16.52
N GLU A 99 -12.53 5.08 17.62
CA GLU A 99 -12.42 5.92 18.81
C GLU A 99 -11.69 7.24 18.52
N LEU A 100 -10.55 7.19 17.82
CA LEU A 100 -9.78 8.41 17.49
C LEU A 100 -10.51 9.36 16.53
N LEU A 101 -11.39 8.83 15.67
CA LEU A 101 -12.10 9.60 14.65
C LEU A 101 -13.56 9.90 15.00
N ASP A 102 -14.03 9.42 16.15
CA ASP A 102 -15.41 9.51 16.61
C ASP A 102 -16.42 9.03 15.56
N ILE A 103 -16.21 7.81 15.05
CA ILE A 103 -17.10 7.15 14.10
C ILE A 103 -17.43 5.72 14.56
N SER A 104 -18.44 5.10 13.96
CA SER A 104 -18.70 3.68 14.22
C SER A 104 -17.54 2.80 13.75
N GLN A 105 -17.31 1.69 14.47
CA GLN A 105 -16.26 0.73 14.11
C GLN A 105 -16.44 0.15 12.70
N ASP A 106 -17.68 -0.07 12.26
CA ASP A 106 -17.98 -0.49 10.88
C ASP A 106 -17.53 0.54 9.84
N ASN A 107 -17.75 1.83 10.11
CA ASN A 107 -17.31 2.89 9.21
C ASN A 107 -15.78 2.98 9.18
N ALA A 108 -15.13 2.90 10.33
CA ALA A 108 -13.68 2.84 10.43
C ALA A 108 -13.11 1.65 9.65
N TRP A 109 -13.69 0.45 9.81
CA TRP A 109 -13.27 -0.74 9.09
C TRP A 109 -13.40 -0.58 7.56
N ARG A 110 -14.53 -0.05 7.07
CA ARG A 110 -14.74 0.21 5.63
C ARG A 110 -13.74 1.22 5.07
N ILE A 111 -13.42 2.26 5.83
CA ILE A 111 -12.39 3.25 5.47
C ILE A 111 -11.01 2.59 5.40
N GLN A 112 -10.63 1.84 6.43
CA GLN A 112 -9.35 1.15 6.43
C GLN A 112 -9.23 0.17 5.27
N ASP A 113 -10.28 -0.59 5.01
CA ASP A 113 -10.27 -1.56 3.93
C ASP A 113 -10.05 -0.91 2.56
N LYS A 114 -10.77 0.19 2.27
CA LYS A 114 -10.53 0.98 1.06
C LYS A 114 -9.09 1.52 0.98
N ILE A 115 -8.56 2.04 2.08
CA ILE A 115 -7.16 2.53 2.12
C ILE A 115 -6.18 1.39 1.84
N ARG A 116 -6.39 0.19 2.41
CA ARG A 116 -5.52 -0.96 2.14
C ARG A 116 -5.61 -1.44 0.70
N GLN A 117 -6.79 -1.39 0.08
CA GLN A 117 -6.94 -1.71 -1.35
C GLN A 117 -6.10 -0.76 -2.21
N GLU A 118 -6.07 0.53 -1.89
CA GLU A 118 -5.19 1.48 -2.58
C GLU A 118 -3.71 1.24 -2.31
N MET A 119 -3.32 0.87 -1.07
CA MET A 119 -1.94 0.47 -0.79
C MET A 119 -1.54 -0.79 -1.55
N TYR A 120 -2.47 -1.73 -1.75
CA TYR A 120 -2.24 -2.93 -2.55
C TYR A 120 -2.13 -2.60 -4.05
N ALA A 121 -2.99 -1.72 -4.56
CA ALA A 121 -2.88 -1.20 -5.92
C ALA A 121 -1.55 -0.47 -6.14
N GLU A 122 -1.12 0.39 -5.21
CA GLU A 122 0.15 1.10 -5.26
C GLU A 122 1.32 0.11 -5.34
N ALA A 123 1.34 -0.90 -4.46
CA ALA A 123 2.37 -1.93 -4.50
C ALA A 123 2.42 -2.67 -5.84
N ASN A 124 1.27 -2.98 -6.44
CA ASN A 124 1.20 -3.65 -7.75
C ASN A 124 1.60 -2.76 -8.93
N GLU A 125 1.66 -1.44 -8.76
CA GLU A 125 2.13 -0.52 -9.80
C GLU A 125 3.62 -0.17 -9.61
N THR A 126 4.05 0.07 -8.36
CA THR A 126 5.37 0.65 -8.07
C THR A 126 6.45 -0.37 -7.73
N LEU A 127 6.07 -1.60 -7.35
CA LEU A 127 7.03 -2.65 -7.00
C LEU A 127 7.32 -3.64 -8.13
N VAL A 128 6.65 -3.51 -9.28
CA VAL A 128 6.90 -4.38 -10.44
C VAL A 128 8.35 -4.21 -10.88
N GLN A 129 9.12 -5.31 -10.81
CA GLN A 129 10.55 -5.36 -11.15
C GLN A 129 11.36 -4.23 -10.51
N ALA A 130 10.96 -3.77 -9.32
CA ALA A 130 11.53 -2.57 -8.72
C ALA A 130 12.64 -2.90 -7.70
N ILE A 131 12.81 -4.17 -7.34
CA ILE A 131 13.78 -4.63 -6.35
C ILE A 131 15.10 -5.00 -7.03
N THR A 132 16.16 -4.28 -6.67
CA THR A 132 17.52 -4.39 -7.23
C THR A 132 18.57 -4.57 -6.13
N GLY A 133 19.81 -4.87 -6.52
CA GLY A 133 20.94 -5.08 -5.62
C GLY A 133 20.85 -6.43 -4.91
N ILE A 134 21.23 -6.50 -3.64
CA ILE A 134 21.10 -7.73 -2.85
C ILE A 134 19.69 -7.81 -2.28
N ALA A 135 18.98 -8.88 -2.62
CA ALA A 135 17.65 -9.20 -2.12
C ALA A 135 17.66 -10.50 -1.32
N GLU A 136 16.86 -10.58 -0.27
CA GLU A 136 16.67 -11.76 0.56
C GLU A 136 15.23 -12.22 0.42
N MET A 137 15.00 -13.50 0.14
CA MET A 137 13.66 -14.09 0.07
C MET A 137 13.54 -15.25 1.06
N ASP A 138 12.36 -15.36 1.64
CA ASP A 138 12.00 -16.37 2.62
C ASP A 138 10.47 -16.53 2.63
N GLU A 139 9.98 -17.53 3.35
CA GLU A 139 8.57 -17.75 3.60
C GLU A 139 8.20 -17.69 5.08
N THR A 140 6.95 -17.33 5.37
CA THR A 140 6.41 -17.44 6.72
C THR A 140 4.95 -17.86 6.68
N TYR A 141 4.45 -18.31 7.83
CA TYR A 141 3.06 -18.67 8.02
C TYR A 141 2.37 -17.72 9.00
N VAL A 142 1.18 -17.26 8.64
CA VAL A 142 0.29 -16.49 9.53
C VAL A 142 -1.00 -17.26 9.77
N SER A 143 -1.49 -17.20 11.00
CA SER A 143 -2.77 -17.79 11.37
C SER A 143 -3.91 -16.97 10.77
N ILE A 144 -4.94 -17.67 10.29
CA ILE A 144 -6.14 -17.07 9.73
C ILE A 144 -7.34 -17.34 10.61
N LYS A 145 -8.38 -16.50 10.49
CA LYS A 145 -9.67 -16.80 11.12
C LYS A 145 -10.36 -17.88 10.30
N THR A 146 -10.50 -19.08 10.87
CA THR A 146 -11.35 -20.16 10.36
C THR A 146 -12.61 -20.29 11.23
N GLU A 147 -13.72 -20.75 10.64
CA GLU A 147 -14.98 -20.98 11.37
C GLU A 147 -14.83 -22.08 12.43
N TYR A 148 -13.96 -23.06 12.14
CA TYR A 148 -13.58 -24.14 13.04
C TYR A 148 -12.05 -24.22 13.12
N PRO A 149 -11.40 -23.59 14.12
CA PRO A 149 -9.96 -23.63 14.28
C PRO A 149 -9.52 -25.00 14.82
N HIS A 150 -8.64 -25.69 14.08
CA HIS A 150 -8.14 -27.02 14.41
C HIS A 150 -6.73 -26.98 15.02
N SER A 151 -6.16 -25.80 15.24
CA SER A 151 -4.77 -25.60 15.71
C SER A 151 -3.74 -26.33 14.84
N SER A 152 -4.07 -26.53 13.55
CA SER A 152 -3.31 -27.34 12.61
C SER A 152 -2.65 -26.47 11.54
N TRP A 153 -1.79 -27.08 10.70
CA TRP A 153 -1.22 -26.40 9.53
C TRP A 153 -2.28 -25.89 8.54
N THR A 154 -3.49 -26.47 8.55
CA THR A 154 -4.61 -26.07 7.70
C THR A 154 -5.16 -24.69 8.04
N ASP A 155 -4.89 -24.16 9.23
CA ASP A 155 -5.34 -22.82 9.67
C ASP A 155 -4.27 -21.73 9.43
N LYS A 156 -3.30 -22.00 8.55
CA LYS A 156 -2.20 -21.09 8.26
C LYS A 156 -2.10 -20.76 6.78
N MET A 157 -1.83 -19.49 6.48
CA MET A 157 -1.47 -19.06 5.13
C MET A 157 0.03 -18.89 5.00
N ALA A 158 0.58 -19.49 3.95
CA ALA A 158 1.93 -19.23 3.51
C ALA A 158 2.03 -17.83 2.88
N ILE A 159 3.06 -17.10 3.26
CA ILE A 159 3.41 -15.79 2.74
C ILE A 159 4.82 -15.89 2.20
N LEU A 160 5.00 -15.50 0.94
CA LEU A 160 6.31 -15.21 0.38
C LEU A 160 6.62 -13.74 0.63
N GLY A 161 7.87 -13.47 0.99
CA GLY A 161 8.35 -12.11 1.13
C GLY A 161 9.75 -11.97 0.56
N VAL A 162 10.04 -10.76 0.14
CA VAL A 162 11.39 -10.34 -0.24
C VAL A 162 11.69 -9.00 0.39
N THR A 163 12.93 -8.84 0.86
CA THR A 163 13.48 -7.54 1.26
C THR A 163 14.83 -7.33 0.60
N SER A 164 15.09 -6.12 0.12
CA SER A 164 16.41 -5.73 -0.38
C SER A 164 17.21 -4.97 0.65
N ARG A 165 18.53 -4.94 0.47
CA ARG A 165 19.44 -4.08 1.27
C ARG A 165 19.21 -2.59 1.04
N THR A 166 18.62 -2.22 -0.10
CA THR A 166 18.13 -0.85 -0.37
C THR A 166 16.86 -0.52 0.43
N GLY A 167 16.23 -1.53 1.04
CA GLY A 167 15.13 -1.35 1.97
C GLY A 167 13.74 -1.52 1.37
N LYS A 168 13.62 -1.90 0.09
CA LYS A 168 12.34 -2.26 -0.53
C LYS A 168 11.88 -3.63 -0.06
N VAL A 169 10.58 -3.76 0.17
CA VAL A 169 9.88 -4.93 0.68
C VAL A 169 8.67 -5.22 -0.20
N ALA A 170 8.50 -6.48 -0.58
CA ALA A 170 7.27 -6.98 -1.18
C ALA A 170 6.86 -8.28 -0.48
N MET A 171 5.56 -8.46 -0.28
CA MET A 171 4.99 -9.64 0.34
C MET A 171 3.69 -10.03 -0.34
N ARG A 172 3.46 -11.33 -0.48
CA ARG A 172 2.22 -11.85 -1.04
C ARG A 172 1.92 -13.20 -0.44
N ARG A 173 0.63 -13.49 -0.25
CA ARG A 173 0.20 -14.85 0.01
C ARG A 173 0.58 -15.75 -1.17
N THR A 174 0.98 -16.97 -0.86
CA THR A 174 1.08 -18.08 -1.81
C THR A 174 0.19 -19.25 -1.40
N TYR A 175 -0.28 -20.02 -2.39
CA TYR A 175 -1.04 -21.26 -2.18
C TYR A 175 -0.15 -22.51 -2.20
N SER A 176 1.01 -22.42 -2.86
CA SER A 176 2.04 -23.45 -2.87
C SER A 176 3.43 -22.82 -2.77
N THR A 177 4.38 -23.58 -2.22
CA THR A 177 5.81 -23.22 -2.21
C THR A 177 6.56 -24.07 -3.23
N ASP A 178 5.97 -24.22 -4.42
CA ASP A 178 6.58 -24.88 -5.56
C ASP A 178 7.42 -23.89 -6.39
N ASN A 179 8.29 -24.45 -7.24
CA ASN A 179 9.23 -23.65 -8.04
C ASN A 179 8.50 -22.61 -8.91
N GLU A 180 7.35 -22.96 -9.50
CA GLU A 180 6.61 -22.07 -10.40
C GLU A 180 6.07 -20.85 -9.65
N SER A 181 5.44 -21.06 -8.50
CA SER A 181 4.89 -19.96 -7.68
C SER A 181 5.99 -19.03 -7.16
N MET A 182 7.14 -19.59 -6.78
CA MET A 182 8.27 -18.78 -6.32
C MET A 182 8.96 -18.04 -7.48
N GLN A 183 9.14 -18.67 -8.65
CA GLN A 183 9.72 -18.01 -9.83
C GLN A 183 8.80 -16.90 -10.33
N TRP A 184 7.48 -17.12 -10.32
CA TRP A 184 6.50 -16.08 -10.61
C TRP A 184 6.69 -14.90 -9.63
N PHE A 185 6.71 -15.15 -8.32
CA PHE A 185 6.89 -14.11 -7.31
C PHE A 185 8.18 -13.29 -7.53
N VAL A 186 9.29 -13.98 -7.80
CA VAL A 186 10.58 -13.35 -8.13
C VAL A 186 10.46 -12.47 -9.37
N SER A 187 9.96 -13.00 -10.49
CA SER A 187 9.81 -12.25 -11.75
C SER A 187 8.88 -11.04 -11.65
N GLN A 188 7.90 -11.06 -10.72
CA GLN A 188 7.01 -9.93 -10.51
C GLN A 188 7.72 -8.74 -9.85
N TYR A 189 8.53 -8.98 -8.82
CA TYR A 189 9.03 -7.90 -7.96
C TYR A 189 10.51 -7.55 -8.19
N LEU A 190 11.31 -8.49 -8.70
CA LEU A 190 12.75 -8.33 -8.84
C LEU A 190 13.12 -7.95 -10.27
N ASP A 191 14.04 -7.00 -10.40
CA ASP A 191 14.75 -6.76 -11.65
C ASP A 191 15.82 -7.82 -11.83
N LEU A 192 15.49 -8.87 -12.58
CA LEU A 192 16.32 -10.07 -12.73
C LEU A 192 17.71 -9.79 -13.31
N ASN A 193 17.89 -8.64 -13.98
CA ASN A 193 19.18 -8.25 -14.56
C ASN A 193 20.08 -7.52 -13.57
N ASN A 194 19.52 -6.97 -12.49
CA ASN A 194 20.21 -6.06 -11.57
C ASN A 194 20.06 -6.49 -10.11
N VAL A 195 19.84 -7.78 -9.86
CA VAL A 195 19.62 -8.32 -8.51
C VAL A 195 20.39 -9.61 -8.28
N THR A 196 20.88 -9.79 -7.07
CA THR A 196 21.38 -11.07 -6.56
C THR A 196 20.47 -11.51 -5.42
N LEU A 197 19.86 -12.69 -5.55
CA LEU A 197 18.90 -13.22 -4.60
C LEU A 197 19.59 -14.15 -3.58
N TYR A 198 19.37 -13.91 -2.30
CA TYR A 198 19.81 -14.73 -1.18
C TYR A 198 18.62 -15.47 -0.58
N THR A 199 18.74 -16.79 -0.45
CA THR A 199 17.73 -17.63 0.22
C THR A 199 18.39 -18.60 1.19
N ASP A 200 17.58 -19.23 2.03
CA ASP A 200 18.02 -20.40 2.78
C ASP A 200 18.17 -21.63 1.86
N GLN A 201 18.59 -22.76 2.44
CA GLN A 201 18.82 -24.02 1.71
C GLN A 201 17.54 -24.86 1.52
N TYR A 202 16.35 -24.26 1.63
CA TYR A 202 15.11 -24.98 1.36
C TYR A 202 15.08 -25.46 -0.10
N ARG A 203 14.64 -26.71 -0.30
CA ARG A 203 14.62 -27.37 -1.62
C ARG A 203 13.79 -26.60 -2.66
N GLY A 204 12.81 -25.82 -2.20
CA GLY A 204 11.99 -24.97 -3.05
C GLY A 204 12.80 -23.93 -3.84
N TYR A 205 13.95 -23.49 -3.33
CA TYR A 205 14.78 -22.50 -4.00
C TYR A 205 15.80 -23.08 -4.98
N ALA A 206 15.85 -24.41 -5.15
CA ALA A 206 16.88 -25.10 -5.95
C ALA A 206 16.94 -24.64 -7.41
N LYS A 207 15.80 -24.20 -7.98
CA LYS A 207 15.69 -23.72 -9.36
C LYS A 207 15.77 -22.21 -9.52
N MET A 208 16.02 -21.43 -8.47
CA MET A 208 16.10 -19.96 -8.60
C MET A 208 17.27 -19.51 -9.48
N LYS A 209 18.39 -20.23 -9.43
CA LYS A 209 19.57 -20.02 -10.31
C LYS A 209 19.27 -20.09 -11.82
N GLU A 210 18.11 -20.64 -12.21
CA GLU A 210 17.69 -20.72 -13.62
C GLU A 210 17.16 -19.37 -14.13
N ILE A 211 16.74 -18.46 -13.24
CA ILE A 211 16.08 -17.20 -13.60
C ILE A 211 16.75 -15.94 -13.02
N VAL A 212 17.59 -16.08 -12.00
CA VAL A 212 18.23 -14.95 -11.32
C VAL A 212 19.57 -15.37 -10.74
N GLU A 213 20.51 -14.43 -10.62
CA GLU A 213 21.73 -14.66 -9.86
C GLU A 213 21.36 -15.01 -8.41
N HIS A 214 21.81 -16.18 -7.94
CA HIS A 214 21.29 -16.78 -6.71
C HIS A 214 22.39 -17.35 -5.84
N ALA A 215 22.35 -17.04 -4.54
CA ALA A 215 23.25 -17.59 -3.54
C ALA A 215 22.49 -18.13 -2.33
N PHE A 216 22.99 -19.26 -1.81
CA PHE A 216 22.48 -19.87 -0.59
C PHE A 216 23.23 -19.39 0.64
N VAL A 217 22.51 -19.09 1.72
CA VAL A 217 23.14 -18.89 3.03
C VAL A 217 23.76 -20.22 3.49
N LYS A 218 25.10 -20.27 3.56
CA LYS A 218 25.83 -21.41 4.14
C LYS A 218 26.03 -21.18 5.64
N ARG A 219 25.39 -22.01 6.48
CA ARG A 219 25.66 -22.06 7.92
C ARG A 219 26.68 -23.16 8.20
N LYS A 220 27.87 -22.85 8.73
CA LYS A 220 28.80 -23.85 9.29
C LYS A 220 29.07 -23.50 10.75
N TYR A 221 28.79 -24.44 11.65
CA TYR A 221 28.96 -24.28 13.11
C TYR A 221 28.33 -22.98 13.67
N GLY A 222 27.15 -22.58 13.17
CA GLY A 222 26.45 -21.39 13.65
C GLY A 222 27.09 -20.04 13.28
N LYS A 223 28.13 -20.02 12.44
CA LYS A 223 28.74 -18.78 11.91
C LYS A 223 28.45 -18.64 10.41
N PHE A 224 28.11 -17.43 9.99
CA PHE A 224 28.01 -17.04 8.58
C PHE A 224 29.42 -17.10 7.98
N ILE A 225 29.57 -17.81 6.87
CA ILE A 225 30.89 -18.04 6.26
C ILE A 225 31.30 -16.86 5.35
N ASP A 226 30.36 -15.98 5.00
CA ASP A 226 30.52 -14.81 4.11
C ASP A 226 29.52 -13.70 4.50
N ASP A 227 29.50 -12.54 3.82
CA ASP A 227 28.49 -11.46 4.00
C ASP A 227 27.08 -11.84 3.44
N ILE A 228 26.81 -13.14 3.29
CA ILE A 228 25.59 -13.73 2.75
C ILE A 228 24.69 -14.17 3.90
N HIS A 229 23.61 -13.42 4.15
CA HIS A 229 22.65 -13.69 5.22
C HIS A 229 21.22 -13.26 4.87
N THR A 230 20.24 -13.74 5.63
CA THR A 230 18.80 -13.43 5.50
C THR A 230 18.21 -12.68 6.72
N ASN A 231 19.05 -11.99 7.49
CA ASN A 231 18.64 -11.25 8.70
C ASN A 231 17.56 -10.17 8.44
N GLY A 232 17.50 -9.62 7.23
CA GLY A 232 16.45 -8.68 6.82
C GLY A 232 15.09 -9.36 6.81
N MET A 233 15.01 -10.58 6.26
CA MET A 233 13.79 -11.39 6.28
C MET A 233 13.36 -11.76 7.70
N GLU A 234 14.29 -12.16 8.57
CA GLU A 234 13.97 -12.45 9.99
C GLU A 234 13.36 -11.21 10.69
N SER A 235 13.90 -10.02 10.39
CA SER A 235 13.38 -8.74 10.89
C SER A 235 11.99 -8.43 10.32
N LEU A 236 11.78 -8.65 9.02
CA LEU A 236 10.50 -8.46 8.36
C LEU A 236 9.42 -9.37 8.96
N TRP A 237 9.71 -10.66 9.12
CA TRP A 237 8.79 -11.63 9.73
C TRP A 237 8.46 -11.32 11.17
N THR A 238 9.41 -10.77 11.91
CA THR A 238 9.16 -10.27 13.25
C THR A 238 8.14 -9.13 13.24
N VAL A 239 8.23 -8.19 12.30
CA VAL A 239 7.23 -7.11 12.13
C VAL A 239 5.86 -7.69 11.75
N VAL A 240 5.81 -8.57 10.76
CA VAL A 240 4.56 -9.19 10.29
C VAL A 240 3.88 -9.94 11.43
N LYS A 241 4.56 -10.88 12.07
CA LYS A 241 3.99 -11.71 13.14
C LYS A 241 3.50 -10.87 14.32
N ARG A 242 4.25 -9.83 14.73
CA ARG A 242 3.81 -8.92 15.81
C ARG A 242 2.60 -8.09 15.42
N THR A 243 2.52 -7.66 14.17
CA THR A 243 1.38 -6.88 13.66
C THR A 243 0.11 -7.74 13.64
N PHE A 244 0.18 -8.96 13.10
CA PHE A 244 -0.98 -9.87 13.08
C PHE A 244 -1.40 -10.32 14.48
N ARG A 245 -0.43 -10.64 15.36
CA ARG A 245 -0.71 -11.06 16.75
C ARG A 245 -1.13 -9.93 17.67
N GLY A 246 -0.92 -8.67 17.30
CA GLY A 246 -1.15 -7.52 18.20
C GLY A 246 -2.19 -6.52 17.71
N THR A 247 -2.49 -6.50 16.41
CA THR A 247 -3.36 -5.47 15.81
C THR A 247 -4.39 -6.06 14.86
N TYR A 248 -4.03 -7.08 14.07
CA TYR A 248 -4.91 -7.68 13.05
C TYR A 248 -5.38 -9.10 13.41
N TYR A 249 -5.88 -9.29 14.64
CA TYR A 249 -6.24 -10.61 15.22
C TYR A 249 -7.18 -11.49 14.37
N HIS A 250 -7.86 -10.95 13.35
CA HIS A 250 -8.88 -11.65 12.55
C HIS A 250 -8.84 -11.28 11.06
N CYS A 251 -7.72 -11.53 10.39
CA CYS A 251 -7.64 -11.37 8.94
C CYS A 251 -8.29 -12.57 8.23
N SER A 252 -9.20 -12.29 7.28
CA SER A 252 -9.73 -13.30 6.36
C SER A 252 -8.73 -13.59 5.25
N GLU A 253 -8.93 -14.74 4.60
CA GLU A 253 -8.17 -15.18 3.44
C GLU A 253 -8.15 -14.16 2.30
N GLU A 254 -9.33 -13.70 1.91
CA GLU A 254 -9.52 -12.81 0.76
C GLU A 254 -8.79 -11.47 0.93
N ARG A 255 -8.55 -11.05 2.18
CA ARG A 255 -8.03 -9.72 2.50
C ARG A 255 -6.55 -9.72 2.87
N ILE A 256 -5.92 -10.89 3.02
CA ILE A 256 -4.56 -10.98 3.56
C ILE A 256 -3.55 -10.13 2.77
N ASN A 257 -3.66 -10.11 1.44
CA ASN A 257 -2.78 -9.30 0.59
C ASN A 257 -2.95 -7.80 0.85
N ASN A 258 -4.15 -7.32 1.19
CA ASN A 258 -4.39 -5.92 1.56
C ASN A 258 -3.68 -5.56 2.88
N PHE A 259 -3.66 -6.47 3.86
CA PHE A 259 -2.93 -6.27 5.11
C PHE A 259 -1.41 -6.34 4.93
N LEU A 260 -0.92 -7.26 4.09
CA LEU A 260 0.48 -7.34 3.72
C LEU A 260 0.94 -6.09 2.96
N ALA A 261 0.09 -5.55 2.08
CA ALA A 261 0.33 -4.28 1.41
C ALA A 261 0.42 -3.12 2.39
N GLU A 262 -0.45 -3.05 3.42
CA GLU A 262 -0.37 -2.01 4.46
C GLU A 262 1.01 -2.03 5.17
N ILE A 263 1.51 -3.22 5.51
CA ILE A 263 2.82 -3.39 6.13
C ILE A 263 3.95 -3.00 5.15
N SER A 264 3.88 -3.50 3.91
CA SER A 264 4.88 -3.22 2.86
C SER A 264 4.94 -1.73 2.55
N PHE A 265 3.79 -1.08 2.41
CA PHE A 265 3.65 0.36 2.21
C PHE A 265 4.40 1.14 3.29
N ARG A 266 4.10 0.86 4.58
CA ARG A 266 4.78 1.55 5.69
C ARG A 266 6.30 1.36 5.68
N LEU A 267 6.76 0.17 5.31
CA LEU A 267 8.19 -0.12 5.22
C LEU A 267 8.80 0.63 4.04
N ASN A 268 8.24 0.52 2.84
CA ASN A 268 8.78 1.15 1.63
C ASN A 268 8.79 2.68 1.72
N TRP A 269 7.78 3.27 2.35
CA TRP A 269 7.61 4.71 2.44
C TRP A 269 8.24 5.33 3.70
N ARG A 270 8.93 4.54 4.55
CA ARG A 270 9.45 4.97 5.86
C ARG A 270 10.48 6.10 5.82
N HIS A 271 11.14 6.29 4.68
CA HIS A 271 12.17 7.29 4.47
C HIS A 271 11.60 8.66 4.07
N LEU A 272 10.34 8.69 3.62
CA LEU A 272 9.67 9.92 3.21
C LEU A 272 9.22 10.73 4.43
N LYS A 273 9.20 12.05 4.30
CA LYS A 273 8.58 12.90 5.31
C LYS A 273 7.08 12.62 5.34
N ARG A 274 6.50 12.58 6.53
CA ARG A 274 5.06 12.41 6.78
C ARG A 274 4.12 13.20 5.86
N GLU A 275 4.48 14.45 5.55
CA GLU A 275 3.68 15.28 4.62
C GLU A 275 3.76 14.80 3.17
N GLN A 276 4.93 14.36 2.73
CA GLN A 276 5.12 13.77 1.40
C GLN A 276 4.31 12.48 1.28
N ILE A 277 4.29 11.64 2.32
CA ILE A 277 3.48 10.41 2.36
C ILE A 277 2.00 10.75 2.13
N LEU A 278 1.44 11.70 2.90
CA LEU A 278 0.04 12.10 2.74
C LEU A 278 -0.24 12.64 1.33
N LYS A 279 0.58 13.56 0.84
CA LYS A 279 0.43 14.19 -0.49
C LYS A 279 0.48 13.16 -1.61
N GLN A 280 1.49 12.30 -1.61
CA GLN A 280 1.70 11.28 -2.65
C GLN A 280 0.64 10.18 -2.59
N PHE A 281 0.26 9.72 -1.39
CA PHE A 281 -0.79 8.71 -1.27
C PHE A 281 -2.16 9.27 -1.67
N LEU A 282 -2.51 10.50 -1.28
CA LEU A 282 -3.73 11.15 -1.77
C LEU A 282 -3.71 11.33 -3.29
N LYS A 283 -2.56 11.68 -3.87
CA LYS A 283 -2.39 11.74 -5.32
C LYS A 283 -2.71 10.37 -5.93
N PHE A 284 -2.11 9.29 -5.43
CA PHE A 284 -2.39 7.93 -5.89
C PHE A 284 -3.90 7.61 -5.84
N CYS A 285 -4.56 7.86 -4.70
CA CYS A 285 -5.99 7.63 -4.52
C CYS A 285 -6.91 8.44 -5.47
N LEU A 286 -6.41 9.53 -6.07
CA LEU A 286 -7.16 10.36 -7.03
C LEU A 286 -7.07 9.84 -8.47
N PHE A 287 -6.00 9.11 -8.80
CA PHE A 287 -5.71 8.61 -10.15
C PHE A 287 -5.91 7.09 -10.18
N LYS A 288 -7.17 6.67 -10.28
CA LYS A 288 -7.50 5.25 -10.42
C LYS A 288 -7.05 4.73 -11.78
N HIS A 289 -6.10 3.79 -11.82
CA HIS A 289 -5.72 2.92 -12.94
C HIS A 289 -6.01 3.46 -14.36
N ARG A 290 -5.40 4.59 -14.72
CA ARG A 290 -5.12 4.99 -16.09
C ARG A 290 -3.79 5.74 -16.11
N ASP A 291 -2.81 5.16 -16.78
CA ASP A 291 -1.51 5.69 -17.22
C ASP A 291 -1.06 6.98 -16.51
N ILE A 292 -0.56 6.85 -15.27
CA ILE A 292 0.16 7.94 -14.62
C ILE A 292 1.55 8.00 -15.23
N THR A 293 1.69 8.76 -16.32
CA THR A 293 2.98 9.36 -16.66
C THR A 293 3.34 10.33 -15.54
N TYR A 294 4.36 9.98 -14.74
CA TYR A 294 4.90 10.83 -13.69
C TYR A 294 5.53 12.09 -14.32
N HIS A 295 4.74 13.13 -14.58
CA HIS A 295 5.29 14.45 -14.78
C HIS A 295 5.64 15.06 -13.42
N VAL A 296 6.94 15.29 -13.23
CA VAL A 296 7.52 16.07 -12.13
C VAL A 296 6.97 17.50 -12.26
N ILE A 297 6.11 17.91 -11.33
CA ILE A 297 5.61 19.30 -11.26
C ILE A 297 6.51 20.06 -10.28
N ASN A 298 7.08 21.17 -10.75
CA ASN A 298 7.93 22.08 -9.99
C ASN A 298 7.24 22.59 -8.71
N ASP A 299 7.94 22.47 -7.59
CA ASP A 299 7.52 22.84 -6.23
C ASP A 299 7.57 24.36 -5.98
N SER A 300 6.74 25.16 -6.66
CA SER A 300 6.69 26.61 -6.43
C SER A 300 5.71 27.06 -5.33
N TRP A 301 5.04 26.15 -4.64
CA TRP A 301 4.04 26.45 -3.59
C TRP A 301 4.53 26.18 -2.16
N MET A 302 5.85 25.98 -1.96
CA MET A 302 6.45 25.70 -0.65
C MET A 302 7.09 26.93 0.02
N LEU A 303 6.46 28.10 -0.10
CA LEU A 303 6.74 29.24 0.79
C LEU A 303 5.47 29.62 1.54
#